data_AF-A0A9W7H918-F1
#
_entry.id   AF-A0A9W7H918-F1
#
_cell.length_a   1.000
_cell.length_b   1.000
_cell.length_c   1.000
_cell.angle_alpha   90.00
_cell.angle_beta   90.00
_cell.angle_gamma   90.00
#
_symmetry.space_group_name_H-M   'P 1'
#
loop_
_entity.id
_entity.type
_entity.pdbx_description
1 polymer ?
#
loop_
_entity_poly.entity_id
_entity_poly.type
_entity_poly.pdbx_seq_one_letter_code
_entity_poly.pdbx_strand_id
1 'polypeptide(L)'
;MVLILRYSAPILVNIEYTHWSHGQKTRLEKNNLVIGRMPIMLRSCCCVLYGKDEAELARLGECPLDPGGYFVIKGREKVILIQEQLSKNRIIIDSDNKGNINASVTSSSEATKSKTIIQIEREKIYLLLNQFAKKIPIIVIMKAMGMENDQEVVQMVGRDPRYSAFLLPSIEECAGMNIYTQEQALTYLDTKTTKSLYAGPASVEEGKAFSILRDVFLANVPVHCNNFRPKCLYVAVMLRRMMEAILNKDAMDDKDYVGNKCLELSGQLISLLFEDLFKTTIAEVKKNIDLILSKASRSSVLNPSSILLGKDIISMGLERTLSTGNFDIKRFRMHRKGMTEILSRLSFIGTLGFMTKVSAQLEKSQTVIGPRALQPSQWGMLCPCDTPEGHICGLVKNLALMTHVTTDEDDGPLISLCYCLGVEGLELLSGEELHTSNSFLVMLNGLILGKHRRPQHFAIALRKLRRAGKVGEFVSVFVNEKQFLQLYNLSLAEVALTDVSSVTMCAQLSLSC
;
A
#
# COMPACT_ATOMS: atom_id res chain seq x y z
N MET A 1 -12.23 -2.05 -43.70
CA MET A 1 -11.95 -2.61 -42.37
C MET A 1 -10.79 -1.83 -41.79
N VAL A 2 -11.04 -0.76 -41.02
CA VAL A 2 -9.97 0.04 -40.43
C VAL A 2 -9.24 -0.86 -39.45
N LEU A 3 -8.02 -1.28 -39.79
CA LEU A 3 -7.12 -1.95 -38.87
C LEU A 3 -6.81 -0.94 -37.77
N ILE A 4 -7.59 -1.00 -36.69
CA ILE A 4 -7.34 -0.19 -35.52
C ILE A 4 -6.06 -0.74 -34.90
N LEU A 5 -4.92 -0.17 -35.28
CA LEU A 5 -3.58 -0.58 -34.86
C LEU A 5 -3.49 -0.51 -33.32
N ARG A 6 -3.03 -1.62 -32.74
CA ARG A 6 -2.80 -1.78 -31.29
C ARG A 6 -1.30 -1.79 -31.06
N TYR A 7 -0.77 -0.80 -30.36
CA TYR A 7 0.63 -0.78 -29.98
C TYR A 7 0.85 -1.71 -28.77
N SER A 8 1.23 -2.97 -29.05
CA SER A 8 1.32 -4.03 -28.04
C SER A 8 2.36 -5.07 -28.40
N ALA A 9 3.00 -5.67 -27.38
CA ALA A 9 3.96 -6.77 -27.53
C ALA A 9 3.37 -8.10 -27.01
N PRO A 10 3.74 -9.26 -27.59
CA PRO A 10 3.32 -10.56 -27.09
C PRO A 10 3.98 -10.88 -25.74
N ILE A 11 3.21 -11.46 -24.81
CA ILE A 11 3.69 -11.97 -23.53
C ILE A 11 4.04 -13.45 -23.73
N LEU A 12 5.33 -13.77 -23.70
CA LEU A 12 5.85 -15.12 -23.88
C LEU A 12 6.09 -15.77 -22.52
N VAL A 13 5.67 -17.03 -22.37
CA VAL A 13 5.95 -17.85 -21.18
C VAL A 13 6.42 -19.24 -21.58
N ASN A 14 7.25 -19.83 -20.74
CA ASN A 14 7.62 -21.23 -20.82
C ASN A 14 6.79 -22.00 -19.79
N ILE A 15 6.16 -23.08 -20.22
CA ILE A 15 5.32 -23.91 -19.35
C ILE A 15 5.93 -25.29 -19.20
N GLU A 16 6.00 -25.77 -17.96
CA GLU A 16 6.29 -27.16 -17.62
C GLU A 16 4.99 -27.82 -17.14
N TYR A 17 4.67 -28.99 -17.69
CA TYR A 17 3.50 -29.76 -17.25
C TYR A 17 3.80 -31.25 -17.21
N THR A 18 3.12 -31.95 -16.31
CA THR A 18 3.30 -33.39 -16.11
C THR A 18 2.20 -34.16 -16.81
N HIS A 19 2.59 -35.08 -17.68
CA HIS A 19 1.69 -36.01 -18.34
C HIS A 19 1.87 -37.41 -17.73
N TRP A 20 0.77 -38.05 -17.36
CA TRP A 20 0.76 -39.43 -16.91
C TRP A 20 0.39 -40.33 -18.10
N SER A 21 1.31 -41.17 -18.54
CA SER A 21 1.06 -42.21 -19.55
C SER A 21 1.60 -43.53 -19.06
N HIS A 22 0.81 -44.60 -19.15
CA HIS A 22 1.22 -45.98 -18.79
C HIS A 22 1.89 -46.12 -17.40
N GLY A 23 1.43 -45.38 -16.39
CA GLY A 23 1.99 -45.45 -15.02
C GLY A 23 3.31 -44.67 -14.83
N GLN A 24 3.85 -44.03 -15.87
CA GLN A 24 5.05 -43.21 -15.81
C GLN A 24 4.69 -41.72 -15.87
N LYS A 25 5.32 -40.93 -14.99
CA LYS A 25 5.20 -39.47 -14.96
C LYS A 25 6.25 -38.84 -15.87
N THR A 26 5.83 -38.34 -17.03
CA THR A 26 6.71 -37.63 -17.95
C THR A 26 6.55 -36.12 -17.76
N ARG A 27 7.66 -35.40 -17.60
CA ARG A 27 7.69 -33.94 -17.59
C ARG A 27 7.86 -33.46 -19.03
N LEU A 28 6.97 -32.57 -19.48
CA LEU A 28 7.02 -31.97 -20.80
C LEU A 28 7.14 -30.46 -20.64
N GLU A 29 7.97 -29.86 -21.48
CA GLU A 29 8.19 -28.42 -21.54
C GLU A 29 7.71 -27.86 -22.88
N LYS A 30 7.05 -26.71 -22.86
CA LYS A 30 6.71 -25.95 -24.05
C LYS A 30 7.17 -24.52 -23.88
N ASN A 31 8.10 -24.12 -24.74
CA ASN A 31 8.71 -22.79 -24.71
C ASN A 31 7.95 -21.81 -25.61
N ASN A 32 8.09 -20.52 -25.30
CA ASN A 32 7.59 -19.39 -26.11
C ASN A 32 6.07 -19.43 -26.39
N LEU A 33 5.28 -19.82 -25.39
CA LEU A 33 3.82 -19.75 -25.51
C LEU A 33 3.35 -18.30 -25.34
N VAL A 34 2.57 -17.80 -26.29
CA VAL A 34 1.95 -16.49 -26.19
C VAL A 34 0.67 -16.60 -25.34
N ILE A 35 0.66 -15.99 -24.16
CA ILE A 35 -0.53 -15.99 -23.26
C ILE A 35 -1.39 -14.73 -23.38
N GLY A 36 -0.91 -13.73 -24.10
CA GLY A 36 -1.61 -12.49 -24.32
C GLY A 36 -0.71 -11.42 -24.92
N ARG A 37 -1.24 -10.20 -25.03
CA ARG A 37 -0.52 -9.03 -25.51
C ARG A 37 -0.55 -7.93 -24.46
N MET A 38 0.61 -7.35 -24.16
CA MET A 38 0.77 -6.22 -23.27
C MET A 38 0.78 -4.92 -24.08
N PRO A 39 -0.11 -3.95 -23.82
CA PRO A 39 0.02 -2.59 -24.35
C PRO A 39 1.34 -1.98 -23.87
N ILE A 40 2.17 -1.52 -24.80
CA ILE A 40 3.48 -0.95 -24.47
C ILE A 40 3.36 0.57 -24.38
N MET A 41 3.97 1.15 -23.35
CA MET A 41 4.06 2.59 -23.19
C MET A 41 5.08 3.15 -24.18
N LEU A 42 4.75 4.24 -24.87
CA LEU A 42 5.69 4.87 -25.80
C LEU A 42 6.92 5.38 -25.07
N ARG A 43 8.10 5.19 -25.68
CA ARG A 43 9.43 5.47 -25.11
C ARG A 43 9.84 4.65 -23.87
N SER A 44 9.07 3.63 -23.49
CA SER A 44 9.54 2.63 -22.51
C SER A 44 10.68 1.76 -23.08
N CYS A 45 11.39 1.02 -22.22
CA CYS A 45 12.49 0.14 -22.64
C CYS A 45 12.10 -0.91 -23.70
N CYS A 46 10.84 -1.33 -23.73
CA CYS A 46 10.32 -2.28 -24.72
C CYS A 46 9.75 -1.60 -25.98
N CYS A 47 9.78 -0.26 -26.04
CA CYS A 47 9.30 0.52 -27.17
C CYS A 47 10.38 0.59 -28.26
N VAL A 48 9.96 0.53 -29.52
CA VAL A 48 10.86 0.70 -30.68
C VAL A 48 11.55 2.08 -30.69
N LEU A 49 10.96 3.09 -30.03
CA LEU A 49 11.49 4.46 -29.96
C LEU A 49 12.61 4.62 -28.91
N TYR A 50 12.84 3.60 -28.08
CA TYR A 50 13.82 3.68 -27.00
C TYR A 50 15.26 3.76 -27.54
N GLY A 51 16.00 4.76 -27.11
CA GLY A 51 17.42 4.96 -27.47
C GLY A 51 17.67 5.37 -28.92
N LYS A 52 16.64 5.76 -29.68
CA LYS A 52 16.77 6.21 -31.07
C LYS A 52 17.20 7.68 -31.15
N ASP A 53 18.00 8.00 -32.17
CA ASP A 53 18.38 9.38 -32.49
C ASP A 53 17.27 10.10 -33.28
N GLU A 54 17.42 11.42 -33.46
CA GLU A 54 16.41 12.24 -34.15
C GLU A 54 16.19 11.81 -35.60
N ALA A 55 17.23 11.34 -36.29
CA ALA A 55 17.15 10.87 -37.67
C ALA A 55 16.40 9.53 -37.80
N GLU A 56 16.59 8.61 -36.85
CA GLU A 56 15.80 7.38 -36.75
C GLU A 56 14.35 7.65 -36.41
N LEU A 57 14.07 8.59 -35.50
CA LEU A 57 12.70 8.99 -35.17
C LEU A 57 12.00 9.60 -36.39
N ALA A 58 12.68 10.46 -37.14
CA ALA A 58 12.16 11.01 -38.40
C ALA A 58 11.85 9.91 -39.43
N ARG A 59 12.69 8.86 -39.55
CA ARG A 59 12.42 7.70 -40.42
C ARG A 59 11.18 6.90 -39.99
N LEU A 60 10.88 6.89 -38.69
CA LEU A 60 9.69 6.25 -38.14
C LEU A 60 8.44 7.15 -38.18
N GLY A 61 8.60 8.42 -38.58
CA GLY A 61 7.51 9.41 -38.61
C GLY A 61 7.14 9.96 -37.24
N GLU A 62 8.04 9.86 -36.26
CA GLU A 62 7.81 10.27 -34.87
C GLU A 62 8.55 11.57 -34.53
N CYS A 63 7.93 12.39 -33.68
CA CYS A 63 8.53 13.66 -33.25
C CYS A 63 9.57 13.43 -32.13
N PRO A 64 10.81 13.95 -32.27
CA PRO A 64 11.83 13.85 -31.21
C PRO A 64 11.45 14.54 -29.90
N LEU A 65 10.62 15.60 -29.98
CA LEU A 65 10.21 16.37 -28.81
C LEU A 65 9.00 15.79 -28.07
N ASP A 66 8.28 14.81 -28.64
CA ASP A 66 7.12 14.23 -27.98
C ASP A 66 7.52 13.58 -26.64
N PRO A 67 6.93 13.94 -25.49
CA PRO A 67 7.33 13.38 -24.19
C PRO A 67 7.26 11.85 -24.11
N GLY A 68 6.36 11.20 -24.87
CA GLY A 68 6.05 9.78 -24.69
C GLY A 68 5.36 9.50 -23.35
N GLY A 69 5.45 8.28 -22.82
CA GLY A 69 4.87 7.95 -21.51
C GLY A 69 3.37 7.62 -21.52
N TYR A 70 2.74 7.58 -22.70
CA TYR A 70 1.33 7.26 -22.88
C TYR A 70 1.13 5.96 -23.69
N PHE A 71 -0.10 5.48 -23.76
CA PHE A 71 -0.49 4.25 -24.47
C PHE A 71 -1.32 4.57 -25.72
N VAL A 72 -1.14 3.79 -26.78
CA VAL A 72 -1.99 3.86 -27.99
C VAL A 72 -2.93 2.66 -28.01
N ILE A 73 -4.19 2.92 -27.68
CA ILE A 73 -5.22 1.88 -27.56
C ILE A 73 -6.36 2.22 -28.50
N LYS A 74 -6.64 1.29 -29.42
CA LYS A 74 -7.67 1.45 -30.44
C LYS A 74 -7.52 2.76 -31.24
N GLY A 75 -6.28 3.12 -31.59
CA GLY A 75 -5.97 4.36 -32.32
C GLY A 75 -6.15 5.65 -31.51
N ARG A 76 -6.37 5.57 -30.20
CA ARG A 76 -6.45 6.73 -29.30
C ARG A 76 -5.29 6.74 -28.32
N GLU A 77 -4.71 7.92 -28.13
CA GLU A 77 -3.68 8.16 -27.14
C GLU A 77 -4.33 8.30 -25.75
N LYS A 78 -3.87 7.49 -24.81
CA LYS A 78 -4.42 7.36 -23.46
C LYS A 78 -3.30 7.48 -22.44
N VAL A 79 -3.50 8.35 -21.45
CA VAL A 79 -2.60 8.51 -20.32
C VAL A 79 -3.26 7.92 -19.08
N ILE A 80 -2.48 7.23 -18.26
CA ILE A 80 -2.89 6.86 -16.90
C ILE A 80 -2.47 7.99 -15.99
N LEU A 81 -3.42 8.63 -15.31
CA LEU A 81 -3.14 9.74 -14.41
C LEU A 81 -2.49 9.23 -13.12
N ILE A 82 -1.54 9.99 -12.59
CA ILE A 82 -0.94 9.72 -11.28
C ILE A 82 -2.01 9.92 -10.21
N GLN A 83 -2.15 8.97 -9.29
CA GLN A 83 -3.18 9.04 -8.24
C GLN A 83 -2.56 9.35 -6.89
N GLU A 84 -3.00 10.43 -6.26
CA GLU A 84 -2.65 10.76 -4.88
C GLU A 84 -3.53 9.95 -3.92
N GLN A 85 -2.90 9.18 -3.03
CA GLN A 85 -3.52 8.35 -2.00
C GLN A 85 -2.90 8.59 -0.64
N LEU A 86 -3.58 8.21 0.44
CA LEU A 86 -2.97 8.19 1.76
C LEU A 86 -1.92 7.08 1.83
N SER A 87 -0.79 7.37 2.49
CA SER A 87 0.28 6.40 2.71
C SER A 87 -0.24 5.16 3.43
N LYS A 88 0.09 4.00 2.89
CA LYS A 88 -0.25 2.70 3.47
C LYS A 88 0.64 2.43 4.68
N ASN A 89 0.21 1.51 5.54
CA ASN A 89 0.96 1.02 6.70
C ASN A 89 1.34 2.09 7.74
N ARG A 90 0.78 3.30 7.67
CA ARG A 90 1.00 4.39 8.65
C ARG A 90 -0.18 4.51 9.61
N ILE A 91 0.12 4.74 10.89
CA ILE A 91 -0.89 5.10 11.89
C ILE A 91 -1.24 6.58 11.73
N ILE A 92 -2.50 6.85 11.42
CA ILE A 92 -3.07 8.19 11.29
C ILE A 92 -4.08 8.38 12.42
N ILE A 93 -3.90 9.40 13.24
CA ILE A 93 -4.85 9.80 14.28
C ILE A 93 -5.74 10.93 13.75
N ASP A 94 -7.04 10.71 13.79
CA ASP A 94 -8.04 11.68 13.32
C ASP A 94 -9.22 11.80 14.29
N SER A 95 -9.96 12.91 14.18
CA SER A 95 -11.22 13.11 14.88
C SER A 95 -12.40 12.90 13.92
N ASP A 96 -13.38 12.10 14.34
CA ASP A 96 -14.65 11.95 13.63
C ASP A 96 -15.51 13.23 13.75
N ASN A 97 -16.53 13.36 12.90
CA ASN A 97 -17.49 14.47 12.93
C ASN A 97 -18.22 14.60 14.29
N LYS A 98 -18.26 13.50 15.05
CA LYS A 98 -18.84 13.45 16.40
C LYS A 98 -17.86 13.88 17.52
N GLY A 99 -16.63 14.24 17.16
CA GLY A 99 -15.56 14.58 18.12
C GLY A 99 -14.85 13.37 18.75
N ASN A 100 -15.20 12.14 18.34
CA ASN A 100 -14.53 10.94 18.81
C ASN A 100 -13.15 10.81 18.15
N ILE A 101 -12.15 10.40 18.93
CA ILE A 101 -10.78 10.21 18.44
C ILE A 101 -10.62 8.79 17.91
N ASN A 102 -10.06 8.71 16.71
CA ASN A 102 -9.86 7.49 15.96
C ASN A 102 -8.37 7.35 15.61
N ALA A 103 -7.85 6.13 15.64
CA ALA A 103 -6.60 5.77 15.01
C ALA A 103 -6.90 4.78 13.89
N SER A 104 -6.47 5.10 12.67
CA SER A 104 -6.66 4.25 11.52
C SER A 104 -5.33 3.86 10.87
N VAL A 105 -5.26 2.60 10.45
CA VAL A 105 -4.13 2.05 9.69
C VAL A 105 -4.70 1.32 8.48
N THR A 106 -4.32 1.78 7.30
CA THR A 106 -4.62 1.06 6.06
C THR A 106 -3.45 0.12 5.77
N SER A 107 -3.59 -1.13 6.18
CA SER A 107 -2.57 -2.16 6.01
C SER A 107 -2.65 -2.74 4.60
N SER A 108 -1.52 -2.77 3.91
CA SER A 108 -1.38 -3.43 2.62
C SER A 108 -0.19 -4.38 2.69
N SER A 109 -0.48 -5.68 2.70
CA SER A 109 0.49 -6.74 2.47
C SER A 109 0.34 -7.28 1.04
N GLU A 110 1.23 -8.18 0.63
CA GLU A 110 1.15 -8.89 -0.65
C GLU A 110 -0.18 -9.68 -0.77
N ALA A 111 -0.66 -10.24 0.35
CA ALA A 111 -1.82 -11.12 0.37
C ALA A 111 -3.14 -10.38 0.66
N THR A 112 -3.13 -9.40 1.56
CA THR A 112 -4.36 -8.81 2.11
C THR A 112 -4.25 -7.28 2.24
N LYS A 113 -5.35 -6.61 1.88
CA LYS A 113 -5.57 -5.20 2.17
C LYS A 113 -6.67 -5.10 3.21
N SER A 114 -6.37 -4.47 4.34
CA SER A 114 -7.32 -4.28 5.43
C SER A 114 -7.20 -2.87 6.00
N LYS A 115 -8.34 -2.32 6.43
CA LYS A 115 -8.37 -1.07 7.18
C LYS A 115 -8.79 -1.39 8.60
N THR A 116 -7.90 -1.10 9.54
CA THR A 116 -8.13 -1.26 10.97
C THR A 116 -8.41 0.13 11.55
N ILE A 117 -9.50 0.26 12.30
CA ILE A 117 -9.87 1.51 12.98
C ILE A 117 -10.07 1.22 14.46
N ILE A 118 -9.35 1.91 15.33
CA ILE A 118 -9.58 1.90 16.77
C ILE A 118 -10.22 3.24 17.12
N GLN A 119 -11.35 3.21 17.83
CA GLN A 119 -12.14 4.40 18.16
C GLN A 119 -12.37 4.48 19.67
N ILE A 120 -12.22 5.68 20.22
CA ILE A 120 -12.63 5.99 21.60
C ILE A 120 -14.03 6.59 21.54
N GLU A 121 -14.99 5.92 22.19
CA GLU A 121 -16.38 6.33 22.28
C GLU A 121 -16.83 6.25 23.73
N ARG A 122 -17.29 7.37 24.31
CA ARG A 122 -17.76 7.45 25.70
C ARG A 122 -16.75 6.83 26.69
N GLU A 123 -15.49 7.25 26.60
CA GLU A 123 -14.36 6.79 27.45
C GLU A 123 -13.98 5.30 27.30
N LYS A 124 -14.59 4.59 26.34
CA LYS A 124 -14.29 3.19 26.05
C LYS A 124 -13.63 3.03 24.69
N ILE A 125 -12.74 2.05 24.57
CA ILE A 125 -11.93 1.85 23.38
C ILE A 125 -12.41 0.60 22.62
N TYR A 126 -12.83 0.80 21.38
CA TYR A 126 -13.35 -0.25 20.53
C TYR A 126 -12.56 -0.42 19.23
N LEU A 127 -12.39 -1.66 18.80
CA LEU A 127 -11.96 -2.02 17.45
C LEU A 127 -13.16 -2.05 16.51
N LEU A 128 -12.99 -1.41 15.36
CA LEU A 128 -13.85 -1.46 14.20
C LEU A 128 -13.10 -2.18 13.07
N LEU A 129 -13.61 -3.34 12.69
CA LEU A 129 -13.09 -4.14 11.61
C LEU A 129 -14.26 -4.71 10.80
N ASN A 130 -14.17 -4.68 9.47
CA ASN A 130 -15.26 -5.09 8.58
C ASN A 130 -15.69 -6.56 8.74
N GLN A 131 -14.81 -7.40 9.28
CA GLN A 131 -15.04 -8.82 9.52
C GLN A 131 -15.91 -9.08 10.76
N PHE A 132 -16.05 -8.10 11.64
CA PHE A 132 -16.88 -8.17 12.84
C PHE A 132 -18.15 -7.35 12.66
N ALA A 133 -19.31 -7.92 13.00
CA ALA A 133 -20.60 -7.25 12.82
C ALA A 133 -20.83 -6.10 13.81
N LYS A 134 -20.20 -6.15 14.98
CA LYS A 134 -20.29 -5.16 16.05
C LYS A 134 -18.88 -4.71 16.46
N LYS A 135 -18.79 -3.52 17.05
CA LYS A 135 -17.54 -3.03 17.64
C LYS A 135 -17.11 -3.94 18.79
N ILE A 136 -15.81 -4.17 18.93
CA ILE A 136 -15.25 -5.11 19.93
C ILE A 136 -14.34 -4.35 20.89
N PRO A 137 -14.47 -4.53 22.22
CA PRO A 137 -13.56 -3.89 23.17
C PRO A 137 -12.11 -4.28 22.93
N ILE A 138 -11.19 -3.31 22.98
CA ILE A 138 -9.78 -3.55 22.63
C ILE A 138 -9.08 -4.55 23.57
N ILE A 139 -9.45 -4.57 24.85
CA ILE A 139 -8.88 -5.48 25.85
C ILE A 139 -9.18 -6.95 25.52
N VAL A 140 -10.37 -7.25 24.99
CA VAL A 140 -10.73 -8.61 24.54
C VAL A 140 -9.81 -9.07 23.42
N ILE A 141 -9.42 -8.16 22.52
CA ILE A 141 -8.52 -8.46 21.40
C ILE A 141 -7.09 -8.67 21.90
N MET A 142 -6.63 -7.86 22.86
CA MET A 142 -5.33 -8.06 23.50
C MET A 142 -5.26 -9.43 24.19
N LYS A 143 -6.29 -9.82 24.95
CA LYS A 143 -6.38 -11.15 25.57
C LYS A 143 -6.42 -12.27 24.52
N ALA A 144 -7.16 -12.11 23.42
CA ALA A 144 -7.21 -13.09 22.33
C ALA A 144 -5.85 -13.27 21.62
N MET A 145 -5.00 -12.24 21.60
CA MET A 145 -3.62 -12.30 21.10
C MET A 145 -2.62 -12.90 22.13
N GLY A 146 -3.08 -13.33 23.30
CA GLY A 146 -2.25 -13.95 24.34
C GLY A 146 -1.76 -13.00 25.43
N MET A 147 -2.22 -11.73 25.44
CA MET A 147 -1.93 -10.79 26.53
C MET A 147 -2.98 -10.90 27.64
N GLU A 148 -2.87 -11.93 28.48
CA GLU A 148 -3.85 -12.18 29.54
C GLU A 148 -3.68 -11.22 30.73
N ASN A 149 -2.45 -10.82 31.03
CA ASN A 149 -2.15 -9.93 32.15
C ASN A 149 -2.45 -8.46 31.79
N ASP A 150 -3.48 -7.90 32.42
CA ASP A 150 -3.90 -6.51 32.21
C ASP A 150 -2.85 -5.49 32.68
N GLN A 151 -2.03 -5.84 33.69
CA GLN A 151 -0.92 -5.00 34.14
C GLN A 151 0.07 -4.74 33.00
N GLU A 152 0.37 -5.76 32.21
CA GLU A 152 1.32 -5.63 31.11
C GLU A 152 0.76 -4.75 29.99
N VAL A 153 -0.55 -4.83 29.73
CA VAL A 153 -1.23 -3.94 28.77
C VAL A 153 -1.12 -2.48 29.19
N VAL A 154 -1.34 -2.18 30.48
CA VAL A 154 -1.18 -0.82 31.01
C VAL A 154 0.28 -0.35 30.89
N GLN A 155 1.24 -1.21 31.25
CA GLN A 155 2.68 -0.89 31.16
C GLN A 155 3.13 -0.61 29.73
N MET A 156 2.62 -1.36 28.75
CA MET A 156 2.90 -1.16 27.32
C MET A 156 2.40 0.18 26.79
N VAL A 157 1.30 0.72 27.31
CA VAL A 157 0.80 2.05 26.90
C VAL A 157 1.65 3.15 27.54
N GLY A 158 1.97 3.03 28.82
CA GLY A 158 2.93 3.90 29.50
C GLY A 158 2.75 4.00 31.00
N ARG A 159 3.74 4.62 31.66
CA ARG A 159 3.82 4.78 33.12
C ARG A 159 2.96 5.92 33.68
N ASP A 160 2.48 6.83 32.83
CA ASP A 160 1.72 7.98 33.28
C ASP A 160 0.34 7.53 33.79
N PRO A 161 -0.05 7.88 35.03
CA PRO A 161 -1.34 7.48 35.59
C PRO A 161 -2.53 7.93 34.74
N ARG A 162 -2.39 9.02 33.96
CA ARG A 162 -3.45 9.48 33.05
C ARG A 162 -3.80 8.45 31.98
N TYR A 163 -2.82 7.72 31.46
CA TYR A 163 -3.06 6.65 30.49
C TYR A 163 -3.79 5.47 31.11
N SER A 164 -3.41 5.11 32.34
CA SER A 164 -4.11 4.06 33.08
C SER A 164 -5.58 4.41 33.36
N ALA A 165 -5.87 5.69 33.66
CA ALA A 165 -7.24 6.17 33.86
C ALA A 165 -8.11 6.05 32.60
N PHE A 166 -7.55 6.32 31.41
CA PHE A 166 -8.26 6.15 30.14
C PHE A 166 -8.52 4.68 29.77
N LEU A 167 -7.65 3.75 30.21
CA LEU A 167 -7.80 2.34 29.89
C LEU A 167 -8.75 1.61 30.85
N LEU A 168 -8.86 2.08 32.10
CA LEU A 168 -9.63 1.43 33.17
C LEU A 168 -11.09 1.13 32.80
N PRO A 169 -11.89 2.04 32.18
CA PRO A 169 -13.26 1.73 31.79
C PRO A 169 -13.38 0.58 30.78
N SER A 170 -12.36 0.41 29.93
CA SER A 170 -12.31 -0.69 28.96
C SER A 170 -11.90 -2.02 29.59
N ILE A 171 -11.10 -1.99 30.65
CA ILE A 171 -10.74 -3.17 31.45
C ILE A 171 -11.96 -3.63 32.27
N GLU A 172 -12.66 -2.71 32.92
CA GLU A 172 -13.89 -2.99 33.68
C GLU A 172 -14.99 -3.60 32.79
N GLU A 173 -15.14 -3.11 31.56
CA GLU A 173 -16.07 -3.71 30.58
C GLU A 173 -15.69 -5.16 30.25
N CYS A 174 -14.39 -5.46 30.11
CA CYS A 174 -13.91 -6.82 29.86
C CYS A 174 -14.16 -7.75 31.06
N ALA A 175 -13.89 -7.25 32.28
CA ALA A 175 -14.15 -7.98 33.51
C ALA A 175 -15.66 -8.25 33.70
N GLY A 176 -16.52 -7.28 33.38
CA GLY A 176 -17.98 -7.44 33.42
C GLY A 176 -18.52 -8.47 32.42
N MET A 177 -17.78 -8.77 31.35
CA MET A 177 -18.09 -9.86 30.41
C MET A 177 -17.54 -11.22 30.84
N ASN A 178 -16.82 -11.31 31.96
CA ASN A 178 -16.14 -12.51 32.47
C ASN A 178 -15.14 -13.13 31.47
N ILE A 179 -14.38 -12.29 30.75
CA ILE A 179 -13.33 -12.74 29.83
C ILE A 179 -11.97 -12.52 30.46
N TYR A 180 -11.30 -13.60 30.84
CA TYR A 180 -9.99 -13.57 31.50
C TYR A 180 -8.90 -14.29 30.70
N THR A 181 -9.23 -15.40 30.04
CA THR A 181 -8.27 -16.24 29.30
C THR A 181 -8.32 -16.00 27.79
N GLN A 182 -7.26 -16.40 27.09
CA GLN A 182 -7.18 -16.34 25.63
C GLN A 182 -8.32 -17.14 24.96
N GLU A 183 -8.60 -18.35 25.44
CA GLU A 183 -9.64 -19.23 24.86
C GLU A 183 -11.04 -18.63 24.98
N GLN A 184 -11.36 -18.02 26.13
CA GLN A 184 -12.62 -17.32 26.34
C GLN A 184 -12.76 -16.13 25.38
N ALA A 185 -11.67 -15.37 25.21
CA ALA A 185 -11.65 -14.23 24.30
C ALA A 185 -11.86 -14.68 22.84
N LEU A 186 -11.19 -15.75 22.39
CA LEU A 186 -11.35 -16.30 21.04
C LEU A 186 -12.79 -16.81 20.79
N THR A 187 -13.37 -17.50 21.77
CA THR A 187 -14.76 -17.99 21.70
C THR A 187 -15.77 -16.84 21.58
N TYR A 188 -15.55 -15.76 22.33
CA TYR A 188 -16.34 -14.54 22.22
C TYR A 188 -16.23 -13.92 20.82
N LEU A 189 -15.01 -13.81 20.29
CA LEU A 189 -14.77 -13.24 18.96
C LEU A 189 -15.39 -14.08 17.84
N ASP A 190 -15.33 -15.41 17.94
CA ASP A 190 -15.95 -16.32 16.97
C ASP A 190 -17.46 -16.12 16.90
N THR A 191 -18.11 -15.84 18.04
CA THR A 191 -19.54 -15.55 18.12
C THR A 191 -19.90 -14.23 17.42
N LYS A 192 -18.96 -13.26 17.38
CA LYS A 192 -19.15 -11.93 16.76
C LYS A 192 -18.70 -11.85 15.30
N THR A 193 -18.06 -12.90 14.80
CA THR A 193 -17.53 -12.94 13.44
C THR A 193 -18.68 -13.07 12.45
N THR A 194 -18.70 -12.21 11.42
CA THR A 194 -19.68 -12.33 10.34
C THR A 194 -19.40 -13.61 9.55
N LYS A 195 -20.44 -14.38 9.22
CA LYS A 195 -20.30 -15.59 8.40
C LYS A 195 -19.66 -15.23 7.05
N SER A 196 -18.39 -15.60 6.87
CA SER A 196 -17.74 -15.54 5.56
C SER A 196 -18.37 -16.60 4.65
N LEU A 197 -18.89 -16.18 3.49
CA LEU A 197 -19.42 -17.07 2.44
C LEU A 197 -18.31 -17.94 1.78
N TYR A 198 -17.03 -17.69 2.10
CA TYR A 198 -15.86 -18.32 1.50
C TYR A 198 -14.85 -18.80 2.56
N ALA A 199 -15.32 -19.48 3.59
CA ALA A 199 -14.42 -20.22 4.49
C ALA A 199 -14.08 -21.57 3.84
N GLY A 200 -12.80 -21.78 3.49
CA GLY A 200 -12.31 -23.08 3.05
C GLY A 200 -12.35 -24.11 4.20
N PRO A 201 -12.32 -25.42 3.90
CA PRO A 201 -12.45 -26.47 4.92
C PRO A 201 -11.35 -26.47 5.99
N ALA A 202 -10.17 -25.88 5.72
CA ALA A 202 -9.06 -25.80 6.66
C ALA A 202 -9.25 -24.76 7.79
N SER A 203 -10.19 -23.82 7.67
CA SER A 203 -10.40 -22.76 8.69
C SER A 203 -11.33 -23.16 9.84
N VAL A 204 -11.71 -24.43 9.93
CA VAL A 204 -12.65 -24.92 10.96
C VAL A 204 -11.91 -25.38 12.22
N GLU A 205 -10.65 -25.85 12.10
CA GLU A 205 -9.85 -26.32 13.24
C GLU A 205 -9.13 -25.20 14.01
N GLU A 206 -8.66 -24.14 13.34
CA GLU A 206 -7.91 -23.04 13.98
C GLU A 206 -8.79 -21.93 14.62
N GLY A 207 -10.12 -22.01 14.52
CA GLY A 207 -11.02 -20.92 14.95
C GLY A 207 -10.97 -19.72 13.98
N LYS A 208 -12.13 -19.15 13.65
CA LYS A 208 -12.22 -18.11 12.60
C LYS A 208 -11.62 -16.80 13.08
N ALA A 209 -11.83 -16.46 14.34
CA ALA A 209 -11.29 -15.28 14.99
C ALA A 209 -9.75 -15.28 14.97
N PHE A 210 -9.12 -16.44 15.19
CA PHE A 210 -7.66 -16.56 15.20
C PHE A 210 -7.04 -16.22 13.84
N SER A 211 -7.59 -16.76 12.74
CA SER A 211 -7.14 -16.40 11.38
C SER A 211 -7.40 -14.93 11.06
N ILE A 212 -8.51 -14.35 11.52
CA ILE A 212 -8.76 -12.90 11.36
C ILE A 212 -7.68 -12.08 12.08
N LEU A 213 -7.31 -12.45 13.31
CA LEU A 213 -6.27 -11.77 14.07
C LEU A 213 -4.88 -11.95 13.44
N ARG A 214 -4.60 -13.11 12.83
CA ARG A 214 -3.32 -13.40 12.15
C ARG A 214 -3.20 -12.65 10.83
N ASP A 215 -4.19 -12.80 9.94
CA ASP A 215 -4.06 -12.49 8.51
C ASP A 215 -4.72 -11.16 8.10
N VAL A 216 -5.69 -10.66 8.89
CA VAL A 216 -6.50 -9.49 8.55
C VAL A 216 -6.25 -8.30 9.47
N PHE A 217 -6.27 -8.51 10.78
CA PHE A 217 -6.01 -7.46 11.76
C PHE A 217 -4.56 -7.02 11.66
N LEU A 218 -4.31 -5.74 11.37
CA LEU A 218 -2.96 -5.19 11.16
C LEU A 218 -2.10 -6.08 10.26
N ALA A 219 -2.57 -6.30 9.03
CA ALA A 219 -1.94 -7.20 8.06
C ALA A 219 -0.50 -6.80 7.68
N ASN A 220 -0.10 -5.56 8.00
CA ASN A 220 1.26 -5.07 7.81
C ASN A 220 2.26 -5.64 8.83
N VAL A 221 1.80 -6.11 9.99
CA VAL A 221 2.65 -6.69 11.03
C VAL A 221 2.67 -8.22 10.88
N PRO A 222 3.80 -8.82 10.46
CA PRO A 222 3.89 -10.26 10.31
C PRO A 222 3.82 -10.96 11.67
N VAL A 223 3.24 -12.16 11.66
CA VAL A 223 3.16 -13.05 12.83
C VAL A 223 3.93 -14.32 12.48
N HIS A 224 5.09 -14.51 13.11
CA HIS A 224 5.90 -15.72 12.96
C HIS A 224 5.56 -16.70 14.07
N CYS A 225 5.37 -17.98 13.75
CA CYS A 225 5.12 -19.04 14.73
C CYS A 225 3.95 -18.75 15.70
N ASN A 226 2.89 -18.10 15.22
CA ASN A 226 1.75 -17.66 16.03
C ASN A 226 2.12 -16.73 17.21
N ASN A 227 3.27 -16.05 17.15
CA ASN A 227 3.66 -15.04 18.13
C ASN A 227 3.02 -13.67 17.81
N PHE A 228 1.97 -13.30 18.55
CA PHE A 228 1.28 -12.02 18.37
C PHE A 228 1.93 -10.85 19.11
N ARG A 229 3.03 -11.06 19.83
CA ARG A 229 3.69 -10.01 20.63
C ARG A 229 3.99 -8.73 19.84
N PRO A 230 4.54 -8.76 18.61
CA PRO A 230 4.77 -7.55 17.83
C PRO A 230 3.48 -6.80 17.49
N LYS A 231 2.38 -7.53 17.27
CA LYS A 231 1.07 -6.96 16.96
C LYS A 231 0.44 -6.31 18.20
N CYS A 232 0.59 -6.92 19.37
CA CYS A 232 0.19 -6.33 20.66
C CYS A 232 0.94 -5.01 20.94
N LEU A 233 2.25 -4.98 20.70
CA LEU A 233 3.07 -3.77 20.88
C LEU A 233 2.66 -2.67 19.89
N TYR A 234 2.36 -3.03 18.64
CA TYR A 234 1.83 -2.09 17.66
C TYR A 234 0.51 -1.46 18.11
N VAL A 235 -0.43 -2.27 18.64
CA VAL A 235 -1.68 -1.78 19.21
C VAL A 235 -1.43 -0.87 20.40
N ALA A 236 -0.50 -1.22 21.29
CA ALA A 236 -0.15 -0.37 22.44
C ALA A 236 0.37 1.01 22.00
N VAL A 237 1.22 1.06 20.95
CA VAL A 237 1.66 2.33 20.35
C VAL A 237 0.49 3.11 19.75
N MET A 238 -0.46 2.45 19.06
CA MET A 238 -1.67 3.11 18.58
C MET A 238 -2.48 3.72 19.73
N LEU A 239 -2.72 2.96 20.80
CA LEU A 239 -3.48 3.41 21.97
C LEU A 239 -2.83 4.59 22.66
N ARG A 240 -1.51 4.51 22.90
CA ARG A 240 -0.76 5.62 23.49
C ARG A 240 -0.89 6.89 22.67
N ARG A 241 -0.69 6.78 21.35
CA ARG A 241 -0.81 7.91 20.42
C ARG A 241 -2.21 8.53 20.48
N MET A 242 -3.27 7.73 20.53
CA MET A 242 -4.64 8.23 20.72
C MET A 242 -4.83 8.97 22.04
N MET A 243 -4.28 8.44 23.14
CA MET A 243 -4.37 9.07 24.46
C MET A 243 -3.56 10.37 24.55
N GLU A 244 -2.38 10.42 23.94
CA GLU A 244 -1.60 11.65 23.78
C GLU A 244 -2.39 12.71 23.01
N ALA A 245 -3.15 12.30 21.99
CA ALA A 245 -4.00 13.19 21.21
C ALA A 245 -5.24 13.68 21.98
N ILE A 246 -5.75 12.90 22.95
CA ILE A 246 -6.77 13.38 23.91
C ILE A 246 -6.19 14.50 24.79
N LEU A 247 -4.98 14.29 25.32
CA LEU A 247 -4.33 15.23 26.22
C LEU A 247 -3.88 16.51 25.49
N ASN A 248 -3.33 16.36 24.30
CA ASN A 248 -2.78 17.43 23.47
C ASN A 248 -3.38 17.37 22.07
N LYS A 249 -4.23 18.35 21.73
CA LYS A 249 -4.85 18.42 20.39
C LYS A 249 -3.83 18.55 19.25
N ASP A 250 -2.65 19.12 19.53
CA ASP A 250 -1.56 19.27 18.56
C ASP A 250 -0.90 17.94 18.14
N ALA A 251 -1.21 16.83 18.84
CA ALA A 251 -0.71 15.49 18.50
C ALA A 251 -1.58 14.77 17.44
N MET A 252 -2.67 15.40 16.97
CA MET A 252 -3.47 14.90 15.85
C MET A 252 -2.67 14.98 14.53
N ASP A 253 -2.84 13.98 13.66
CA ASP A 253 -2.16 13.97 12.37
C ASP A 253 -2.99 14.72 11.32
N ASP A 254 -2.34 15.54 10.52
CA ASP A 254 -2.95 16.14 9.34
C ASP A 254 -2.95 15.15 8.16
N LYS A 255 -4.15 14.79 7.68
CA LYS A 255 -4.32 13.92 6.51
C LYS A 255 -3.87 14.58 5.22
N ASP A 256 -3.86 15.91 5.17
CA ASP A 256 -3.52 16.68 3.99
C ASP A 256 -2.02 16.94 3.85
N TYR A 257 -1.23 16.67 4.89
CA TYR A 257 0.23 16.67 4.85
C TYR A 257 0.75 15.74 3.74
N VAL A 258 1.56 16.27 2.82
CA VAL A 258 2.01 15.51 1.63
C VAL A 258 2.84 14.28 1.99
N GLY A 259 3.59 14.28 3.09
CA GLY A 259 4.32 13.08 3.56
C GLY A 259 3.44 11.99 4.17
N ASN A 260 2.13 12.23 4.31
CA ASN A 260 1.14 11.20 4.62
C ASN A 260 0.43 10.71 3.35
N LYS A 261 0.92 11.13 2.17
CA LYS A 261 0.36 10.78 0.88
C LYS A 261 1.42 10.09 0.02
N CYS A 262 0.95 9.15 -0.78
CA CYS A 262 1.73 8.36 -1.71
C CYS A 262 1.12 8.50 -3.11
N LEU A 263 1.98 8.59 -4.12
CA LEU A 263 1.58 8.69 -5.53
C LEU A 263 1.58 7.30 -6.17
N GLU A 264 0.39 6.80 -6.51
CA GLU A 264 0.29 5.58 -7.31
C GLU A 264 0.51 5.90 -8.79
N LEU A 265 1.57 5.31 -9.35
CA LEU A 265 1.99 5.48 -10.74
C LEU A 265 1.33 4.46 -11.67
N SER A 266 1.47 4.69 -12.98
CA SER A 266 0.95 3.83 -14.04
C SER A 266 1.42 2.37 -13.92
N GLY A 267 2.70 2.14 -13.60
CA GLY A 267 3.28 0.81 -13.42
C GLY A 267 2.63 0.00 -12.30
N GLN A 268 2.41 0.62 -11.14
CA GLN A 268 1.75 -0.02 -9.99
C GLN A 268 0.30 -0.39 -10.31
N LEU A 269 -0.44 0.49 -11.00
CA LEU A 269 -1.82 0.21 -11.43
C LEU A 269 -1.91 -0.92 -12.46
N ILE A 270 -0.99 -0.97 -13.42
CA ILE A 270 -0.91 -2.05 -14.41
C ILE A 270 -0.50 -3.37 -13.75
N SER A 271 0.42 -3.34 -12.78
CA SER A 271 0.84 -4.53 -12.02
C SER A 271 -0.35 -5.18 -11.31
N LEU A 272 -1.14 -4.40 -10.57
CA LEU A 272 -2.36 -4.88 -9.89
C LEU A 272 -3.38 -5.45 -10.88
N LEU A 273 -3.58 -4.79 -12.03
CA LEU A 273 -4.50 -5.25 -13.06
C LEU A 273 -4.02 -6.56 -13.70
N PHE A 274 -2.74 -6.64 -14.03
CA PHE A 274 -2.14 -7.82 -14.64
C PHE A 274 -2.21 -9.02 -13.70
N GLU A 275 -1.91 -8.83 -12.41
CA GLU A 275 -1.99 -9.89 -11.40
C GLU A 275 -3.41 -10.49 -11.32
N ASP A 276 -4.45 -9.65 -11.32
CA ASP A 276 -5.82 -10.13 -11.26
C ASP A 276 -6.23 -10.89 -12.54
N LEU A 277 -5.89 -10.34 -13.71
CA LEU A 277 -6.15 -10.99 -15.00
C LEU A 277 -5.39 -12.32 -15.12
N PHE A 278 -4.14 -12.36 -14.67
CA PHE A 278 -3.30 -13.55 -14.69
C PHE A 278 -3.85 -14.64 -13.77
N LYS A 279 -4.16 -14.30 -12.51
CA LYS A 279 -4.74 -15.27 -11.57
C LYS A 279 -6.15 -15.72 -11.98
N THR A 280 -6.94 -14.85 -12.63
CA THR A 280 -8.22 -15.23 -13.23
C THR A 280 -8.04 -16.21 -14.39
N THR A 281 -7.02 -15.98 -15.23
CA THR A 281 -6.65 -16.91 -16.32
C THR A 281 -6.26 -18.27 -15.75
N ILE A 282 -5.44 -18.31 -14.69
CA ILE A 282 -5.08 -19.56 -14.00
C ILE A 282 -6.31 -20.28 -13.45
N ALA A 283 -7.23 -19.55 -12.80
CA ALA A 283 -8.45 -20.14 -12.24
C ALA A 283 -9.37 -20.75 -13.33
N GLU A 284 -9.48 -20.08 -14.48
CA GLU A 284 -10.25 -20.57 -15.62
C GLU A 284 -9.57 -21.79 -16.27
N VAL A 285 -8.24 -21.77 -16.42
CA VAL A 285 -7.48 -22.93 -16.92
C VAL A 285 -7.67 -24.12 -16.00
N LYS A 286 -7.57 -23.93 -14.68
CA LYS A 286 -7.83 -24.98 -13.69
C LYS A 286 -9.24 -25.56 -13.84
N LYS A 287 -10.27 -24.71 -13.88
CA LYS A 287 -11.66 -25.13 -14.05
C LYS A 287 -11.88 -25.94 -15.34
N ASN A 288 -11.26 -25.53 -16.45
CA ASN A 288 -11.37 -26.24 -17.72
C ASN A 288 -10.65 -27.59 -17.68
N ILE A 289 -9.49 -27.67 -17.04
CA ILE A 289 -8.77 -28.94 -16.82
C ILE A 289 -9.63 -29.87 -15.96
N ASP A 290 -10.18 -29.40 -14.84
CA ASP A 290 -11.04 -30.19 -13.95
C ASP A 290 -12.30 -30.71 -14.70
N LEU A 291 -12.90 -29.88 -15.55
CA LEU A 291 -14.04 -30.27 -16.39
C LEU A 291 -13.66 -31.32 -17.44
N ILE A 292 -12.46 -31.25 -18.02
CA ILE A 292 -12.00 -32.26 -18.98
C ILE A 292 -11.66 -33.57 -18.27
N LEU A 293 -10.98 -33.50 -17.12
CA LEU A 293 -10.59 -34.67 -16.33
C LEU A 293 -11.79 -35.42 -15.73
N SER A 294 -12.89 -34.71 -15.44
CA SER A 294 -14.14 -35.34 -14.99
C SER A 294 -14.91 -36.08 -16.08
N LYS A 295 -14.60 -35.88 -17.38
CA LYS A 295 -15.23 -36.62 -18.47
C LYS A 295 -14.57 -37.99 -18.65
N ALA A 296 -15.39 -39.02 -18.88
CA ALA A 296 -14.96 -40.43 -18.94
C ALA A 296 -14.07 -40.80 -20.16
N SER A 297 -13.85 -39.89 -21.11
CA SER A 297 -12.97 -40.13 -22.27
C SER A 297 -11.50 -40.06 -21.86
N ARG A 298 -10.95 -41.18 -21.37
CA ARG A 298 -9.53 -41.31 -20.96
C ARG A 298 -8.51 -41.24 -22.12
N SER A 299 -8.97 -41.14 -23.37
CA SER A 299 -8.14 -41.32 -24.57
C SER A 299 -7.67 -40.02 -25.23
N SER A 300 -8.19 -38.85 -24.84
CA SER A 300 -7.75 -37.58 -25.44
C SER A 300 -6.56 -37.01 -24.69
N VAL A 301 -5.42 -36.88 -25.38
CA VAL A 301 -4.23 -36.22 -24.85
C VAL A 301 -4.59 -34.78 -24.46
N LEU A 302 -4.60 -34.51 -23.16
CA LEU A 302 -4.87 -33.19 -22.63
C LEU A 302 -3.63 -32.34 -22.91
N ASN A 303 -3.76 -31.35 -23.80
CA ASN A 303 -2.71 -30.38 -24.10
C ASN A 303 -3.03 -29.08 -23.36
N PRO A 304 -2.43 -28.80 -22.19
CA PRO A 304 -2.70 -27.56 -21.44
C PRO A 304 -2.46 -26.30 -22.28
N SER A 305 -1.53 -26.38 -23.24
CA SER A 305 -1.21 -25.28 -24.14
C SER A 305 -2.38 -24.85 -25.04
N SER A 306 -3.26 -25.77 -25.48
CA SER A 306 -4.43 -25.36 -26.27
C SER A 306 -5.53 -24.73 -25.41
N ILE A 307 -5.61 -25.12 -24.13
CA ILE A 307 -6.57 -24.57 -23.16
C ILE A 307 -6.16 -23.15 -22.76
N LEU A 308 -4.86 -22.93 -22.54
CA LEU A 308 -4.28 -21.61 -22.28
C LEU A 308 -4.53 -20.62 -23.43
N LEU A 309 -4.48 -21.10 -24.67
CA LEU A 309 -4.73 -20.29 -25.87
C LEU A 309 -6.22 -20.06 -26.19
N GLY A 310 -7.13 -20.75 -25.48
CA GLY A 310 -8.55 -20.76 -25.82
C GLY A 310 -9.29 -19.46 -25.53
N LYS A 311 -8.77 -18.59 -24.64
CA LYS A 311 -9.40 -17.30 -24.27
C LYS A 311 -8.36 -16.20 -24.03
N ASP A 312 -8.47 -15.10 -24.78
CA ASP A 312 -7.65 -13.89 -24.62
C ASP A 312 -8.09 -13.01 -23.43
N ILE A 313 -8.08 -13.57 -22.22
CA ILE A 313 -8.51 -12.85 -21.00
C ILE A 313 -7.60 -11.65 -20.72
N ILE A 314 -6.28 -11.86 -20.82
CA ILE A 314 -5.26 -10.84 -20.48
C ILE A 314 -5.34 -9.66 -21.46
N SER A 315 -5.24 -9.93 -22.77
CA SER A 315 -5.24 -8.89 -23.81
C SER A 315 -6.53 -8.06 -23.78
N MET A 316 -7.69 -8.74 -23.75
CA MET A 316 -8.98 -8.05 -23.73
C MET A 316 -9.20 -7.28 -22.41
N GLY A 317 -8.75 -7.84 -21.28
CA GLY A 317 -8.84 -7.20 -19.98
C GLY A 317 -8.05 -5.89 -19.92
N LEU A 318 -6.77 -5.93 -20.32
CA LEU A 318 -5.90 -4.75 -20.36
C LEU A 318 -6.45 -3.68 -21.31
N GLU A 319 -6.82 -4.06 -22.53
CA GLU A 319 -7.38 -3.11 -23.51
C GLU A 319 -8.69 -2.48 -23.04
N ARG A 320 -9.60 -3.28 -22.48
CA ARG A 320 -10.89 -2.78 -21.99
C ARG A 320 -10.69 -1.81 -20.84
N THR A 321 -9.86 -2.16 -19.85
CA THR A 321 -9.64 -1.32 -18.66
C THR A 321 -8.97 -0.01 -19.04
N LEU A 322 -7.91 -0.04 -19.84
CA LEU A 322 -7.20 1.17 -20.26
C LEU A 322 -8.02 2.04 -21.22
N SER A 323 -8.84 1.44 -22.09
CA SER A 323 -9.72 2.18 -23.00
C SER A 323 -10.87 2.88 -22.26
N THR A 324 -11.49 2.20 -21.28
CA THR A 324 -12.63 2.72 -20.52
C THR A 324 -12.23 3.61 -19.35
N GLY A 325 -11.01 3.43 -18.82
CA GLY A 325 -10.53 4.12 -17.63
C GLY A 325 -11.14 3.61 -16.32
N ASN A 326 -11.86 2.49 -16.36
CA ASN A 326 -12.51 1.88 -15.20
C ASN A 326 -11.69 0.69 -14.70
N PHE A 327 -11.00 0.88 -13.59
CA PHE A 327 -10.24 -0.16 -12.90
C PHE A 327 -11.16 -0.81 -11.85
N ASP A 328 -11.88 -1.83 -12.30
CA ASP A 328 -12.76 -2.67 -11.47
C ASP A 328 -12.08 -4.01 -11.19
N ILE A 329 -11.29 -4.05 -10.11
CA ILE A 329 -10.51 -5.23 -9.72
C ILE A 329 -11.16 -5.86 -8.48
N LYS A 330 -11.92 -6.94 -8.70
CA LYS A 330 -12.71 -7.62 -7.67
C LYS A 330 -11.84 -8.19 -6.56
N ARG A 331 -10.68 -8.78 -6.90
CA ARG A 331 -9.74 -9.39 -5.95
C ARG A 331 -9.27 -8.40 -4.88
N PHE A 332 -8.95 -7.18 -5.29
CA PHE A 332 -8.48 -6.13 -4.39
C PHE A 332 -9.59 -5.20 -3.90
N ARG A 333 -10.87 -5.50 -4.22
CA ARG A 333 -12.04 -4.66 -3.93
C ARG A 333 -11.83 -3.20 -4.37
N MET A 334 -11.19 -3.03 -5.51
CA MET A 334 -10.86 -1.72 -6.06
C MET A 334 -11.85 -1.38 -7.17
N HIS A 335 -12.64 -0.33 -6.95
CA HIS A 335 -13.62 0.17 -7.93
C HIS A 335 -13.30 1.63 -8.24
N ARG A 336 -12.35 1.86 -9.15
CA ARG A 336 -11.93 3.21 -9.56
C ARG A 336 -12.38 3.53 -10.97
N LYS A 337 -12.85 4.76 -11.19
CA LYS A 337 -13.33 5.27 -12.49
C LYS A 337 -12.54 6.51 -12.87
N GLY A 338 -12.35 6.72 -14.17
CA GLY A 338 -11.65 7.91 -14.68
C GLY A 338 -10.14 7.90 -14.44
N MET A 339 -9.53 6.72 -14.36
CA MET A 339 -8.09 6.57 -14.13
C MET A 339 -7.27 6.83 -15.41
N THR A 340 -7.90 6.67 -16.58
CA THR A 340 -7.31 7.00 -17.87
C THR A 340 -8.09 8.09 -18.56
N GLU A 341 -7.35 9.01 -19.17
CA GLU A 341 -7.91 10.11 -19.95
C GLU A 341 -7.28 10.11 -21.35
N ILE A 342 -7.96 10.76 -22.30
CA ILE A 342 -7.42 10.96 -23.65
C ILE A 342 -6.39 12.07 -23.58
N LEU A 343 -5.21 11.85 -24.17
CA LEU A 343 -4.16 12.85 -24.21
C LEU A 343 -4.62 14.09 -24.98
N SER A 344 -4.41 15.28 -24.41
CA SER A 344 -4.71 16.54 -25.08
C SER A 344 -3.54 16.97 -25.96
N ARG A 345 -3.79 17.11 -27.27
CA ARG A 345 -2.81 17.57 -28.28
C ARG A 345 -3.05 19.02 -28.72
N LEU A 346 -3.61 19.86 -27.85
CA LEU A 346 -3.87 21.28 -28.16
C LEU A 346 -2.58 22.09 -28.35
N SER A 347 -1.58 21.85 -27.50
CA SER A 347 -0.27 22.48 -27.58
C SER A 347 0.77 21.56 -26.95
N PHE A 348 2.05 21.78 -27.26
CA PHE A 348 3.15 21.03 -26.67
C PHE A 348 3.15 21.10 -25.13
N ILE A 349 2.98 22.31 -24.58
CA ILE A 349 2.89 22.54 -23.13
C ILE A 349 1.66 21.86 -22.54
N GLY A 350 0.51 21.89 -23.24
CA GLY A 350 -0.70 21.21 -22.80
C GLY A 350 -0.51 19.69 -22.71
N THR A 351 0.21 19.10 -23.66
CA THR A 351 0.60 17.68 -23.61
C THR A 351 1.52 17.40 -22.44
N LEU A 352 2.56 18.22 -22.23
CA LEU A 352 3.52 18.03 -21.13
C LEU A 352 2.85 18.15 -19.75
N GLY A 353 2.03 19.19 -19.53
CA GLY A 353 1.28 19.36 -18.29
C GLY A 353 0.29 18.21 -18.04
N PHE A 354 -0.23 17.59 -19.11
CA PHE A 354 -1.08 16.41 -18.95
C PHE A 354 -0.32 15.18 -18.43
N MET A 355 0.96 15.04 -18.78
CA MET A 355 1.82 13.93 -18.36
C MET A 355 2.21 14.02 -16.87
N THR A 356 2.38 15.24 -16.36
CA THR A 356 2.78 15.50 -14.96
C THR A 356 1.59 15.64 -14.00
N LYS A 357 0.38 15.41 -14.49
CA LYS A 357 -0.86 15.63 -13.75
C LYS A 357 -1.07 14.56 -12.68
N VAL A 358 -1.32 15.04 -11.46
CA VAL A 358 -1.69 14.27 -10.28
C VAL A 358 -3.16 14.52 -9.95
N SER A 359 -3.92 13.44 -9.75
CA SER A 359 -5.33 13.48 -9.38
C SER A 359 -5.50 12.97 -7.95
N ALA A 360 -6.15 13.77 -7.09
CA ALA A 360 -6.54 13.35 -5.75
C ALA A 360 -7.77 12.43 -5.77
N GLN A 361 -7.78 11.42 -4.89
CA GLN A 361 -8.85 10.41 -4.80
C GLN A 361 -10.09 10.88 -3.99
N LEU A 362 -10.45 12.16 -4.07
CA LEU A 362 -11.68 12.69 -3.46
C LEU A 362 -12.84 12.67 -4.46
N GLU A 363 -14.02 12.27 -3.98
CA GLU A 363 -15.23 12.40 -4.79
C GLU A 363 -15.44 13.85 -5.15
N LYS A 364 -15.45 14.12 -6.46
CA LYS A 364 -15.48 15.48 -7.01
C LYS A 364 -16.67 16.29 -6.51
N SER A 365 -17.73 15.67 -5.95
CA SER A 365 -18.95 16.31 -5.43
C SER A 365 -18.78 16.99 -4.07
N GLN A 366 -17.75 16.66 -3.29
CA GLN A 366 -17.60 17.22 -1.94
C GLN A 366 -16.93 18.60 -1.96
N THR A 367 -17.57 19.59 -1.36
CA THR A 367 -17.11 20.98 -1.21
C THR A 367 -16.22 21.16 0.03
N VAL A 368 -15.37 20.16 0.34
CA VAL A 368 -14.46 20.25 1.49
C VAL A 368 -13.28 21.13 1.12
N ILE A 369 -13.01 22.15 1.95
CA ILE A 369 -11.96 23.15 1.72
C ILE A 369 -10.57 22.59 2.03
N GLY A 370 -10.44 21.77 3.09
CA GLY A 370 -9.16 21.22 3.58
C GLY A 370 -8.22 20.68 2.49
N PRO A 371 -8.63 19.66 1.72
CA PRO A 371 -7.76 19.04 0.72
C PRO A 371 -7.55 19.89 -0.54
N ARG A 372 -8.33 20.98 -0.71
CA ARG A 372 -8.21 21.91 -1.84
C ARG A 372 -7.26 23.06 -1.56
N ALA A 373 -7.03 23.34 -0.28
CA ALA A 373 -6.11 24.39 0.14
C ALA A 373 -4.67 24.03 -0.21
N LEU A 374 -3.89 25.05 -0.60
CA LEU A 374 -2.46 24.91 -0.86
C LEU A 374 -1.75 24.66 0.48
N GLN A 375 -1.24 23.44 0.67
CA GLN A 375 -0.48 23.08 1.86
C GLN A 375 0.99 23.52 1.74
N PRO A 376 1.62 24.09 2.79
CA PRO A 376 3.04 24.42 2.79
C PRO A 376 3.95 23.19 2.64
N SER A 377 3.45 22.02 3.03
CA SER A 377 4.18 20.75 2.95
C SER A 377 4.50 20.30 1.51
N GLN A 378 3.83 20.86 0.49
CA GLN A 378 4.08 20.49 -0.91
C GLN A 378 5.21 21.27 -1.59
N TRP A 379 5.93 22.11 -0.83
CA TRP A 379 7.02 22.95 -1.35
C TRP A 379 8.04 22.13 -2.13
N GLY A 380 8.33 22.56 -3.37
CA GLY A 380 9.27 21.90 -4.27
C GLY A 380 8.79 20.58 -4.88
N MET A 381 7.67 20.02 -4.41
CA MET A 381 7.10 18.75 -4.88
C MET A 381 5.93 18.95 -5.84
N LEU A 382 5.04 19.89 -5.54
CA LEU A 382 3.89 20.20 -6.39
C LEU A 382 3.97 21.65 -6.82
N CYS A 383 3.52 21.93 -8.03
CA CYS A 383 3.41 23.29 -8.53
C CYS A 383 2.35 24.05 -7.72
N PRO A 384 2.67 25.24 -7.16
CA PRO A 384 1.71 26.00 -6.36
C PRO A 384 0.61 26.68 -7.21
N CYS A 385 0.86 26.90 -8.50
CA CYS A 385 -0.03 27.66 -9.38
C CYS A 385 -0.81 26.79 -10.37
N ASP A 386 -0.24 25.65 -10.78
CA ASP A 386 -0.78 24.84 -11.87
C ASP A 386 -1.89 23.89 -11.39
N THR A 387 -3.07 24.48 -11.16
CA THR A 387 -4.32 23.79 -10.87
C THR A 387 -5.44 24.38 -11.72
N PRO A 388 -6.34 23.57 -12.28
CA PRO A 388 -7.46 24.09 -13.06
C PRO A 388 -8.47 24.85 -12.18
N GLU A 389 -9.03 25.92 -12.72
CA GLU A 389 -10.11 26.67 -12.07
C GLU A 389 -11.44 25.88 -12.05
N GLY A 390 -12.32 26.23 -11.11
CA GLY A 390 -13.65 25.63 -10.97
C GLY A 390 -13.70 24.45 -9.99
N HIS A 391 -14.60 23.50 -10.24
CA HIS A 391 -14.95 22.45 -9.27
C HIS A 391 -13.81 21.46 -8.96
N ILE A 392 -12.79 21.42 -9.80
CA ILE A 392 -11.62 20.55 -9.68
C ILE A 392 -10.39 21.28 -9.11
N CYS A 393 -10.52 22.57 -8.78
CA CYS A 393 -9.46 23.36 -8.16
C CYS A 393 -8.98 22.72 -6.86
N GLY A 394 -7.65 22.60 -6.72
CA GLY A 394 -6.95 21.98 -5.61
C GLY A 394 -6.97 20.44 -5.58
N LEU A 395 -7.81 19.79 -6.39
CA LEU A 395 -7.88 18.32 -6.49
C LEU A 395 -7.01 17.76 -7.62
N VAL A 396 -6.82 18.56 -8.67
CA VAL A 396 -5.89 18.26 -9.76
C VAL A 396 -4.70 19.18 -9.60
N LYS A 397 -3.51 18.58 -9.53
CA LYS A 397 -2.24 19.27 -9.28
C LYS A 397 -1.21 18.78 -10.29
N ASN A 398 -0.10 19.48 -10.41
CA ASN A 398 1.02 19.08 -11.25
C ASN A 398 2.29 18.93 -10.42
N LEU A 399 3.12 17.94 -10.79
CA LEU A 399 4.46 17.78 -10.22
C LEU A 399 5.35 18.97 -10.58
N ALA A 400 6.24 19.35 -9.67
CA ALA A 400 7.27 20.35 -9.95
C ALA A 400 8.44 19.75 -10.76
N LEU A 401 9.26 20.61 -11.37
CA LEU A 401 10.30 20.22 -12.33
C LEU A 401 11.38 19.27 -11.77
N MET A 402 11.84 19.49 -10.54
CA MET A 402 12.93 18.73 -9.92
C MET A 402 12.42 17.62 -8.99
N THR A 403 11.24 17.08 -9.27
CA THR A 403 10.66 16.02 -8.45
C THR A 403 11.07 14.64 -8.93
N HIS A 404 11.27 13.75 -7.96
CA HIS A 404 11.44 12.33 -8.21
C HIS A 404 10.45 11.54 -7.36
N VAL A 405 9.73 10.61 -8.00
CA VAL A 405 8.84 9.67 -7.33
C VAL A 405 9.60 8.39 -7.10
N THR A 406 9.74 7.96 -5.85
CA THR A 406 10.49 6.76 -5.50
C THR A 406 9.76 5.49 -5.91
N THR A 407 10.52 4.42 -6.17
CA THR A 407 10.00 3.07 -6.36
C THR A 407 10.34 2.21 -5.15
N ASP A 408 9.59 1.13 -4.95
CA ASP A 408 9.78 0.22 -3.82
C ASP A 408 11.20 -0.43 -3.89
N GLU A 409 11.89 -0.45 -2.76
CA GLU A 409 13.20 -1.09 -2.56
C GLU A 409 13.09 -2.21 -1.51
N ASP A 410 14.01 -3.18 -1.55
CA ASP A 410 14.01 -4.31 -0.61
C ASP A 410 14.32 -3.87 0.83
N ASP A 411 13.41 -4.20 1.76
CA ASP A 411 13.53 -3.82 3.17
C ASP A 411 14.56 -4.67 3.96
N GLY A 412 14.85 -5.90 3.52
CA GLY A 412 15.65 -6.89 4.27
C GLY A 412 17.07 -6.43 4.65
N PRO A 413 17.88 -5.92 3.70
CA PRO A 413 19.21 -5.38 4.00
C PRO A 413 19.16 -4.23 5.00
N LEU A 414 18.14 -3.38 4.90
CA LEU A 414 17.97 -2.22 5.78
C LEU A 414 17.61 -2.63 7.21
N ILE A 415 16.75 -3.63 7.38
CA ILE A 415 16.42 -4.21 8.69
C ILE A 415 17.69 -4.74 9.37
N SER A 416 18.50 -5.51 8.63
CA SER A 416 19.77 -6.08 9.12
C SER A 416 20.76 -4.98 9.54
N LEU A 417 20.84 -3.91 8.75
CA LEU A 417 21.67 -2.74 9.06
C LEU A 417 21.19 -2.00 10.32
N CYS A 418 19.89 -1.87 10.53
CA CYS A 418 19.32 -1.26 11.74
C CYS A 418 19.78 -2.02 13.00
N TYR A 419 19.73 -3.36 12.99
CA TYR A 419 20.23 -4.15 14.11
C TYR A 419 21.74 -3.98 14.31
N CYS A 420 22.53 -3.94 13.23
CA CYS A 420 23.97 -3.68 13.31
C CYS A 420 24.33 -2.31 13.90
N LEU A 421 23.47 -1.30 13.69
CA LEU A 421 23.62 0.05 14.24
C LEU A 421 23.20 0.18 15.71
N GLY A 422 22.76 -0.92 16.34
CA GLY A 422 22.47 -0.99 17.77
C GLY A 422 20.98 -0.85 18.11
N VAL A 423 20.08 -1.18 17.19
CA VAL A 423 18.64 -1.29 17.50
C VAL A 423 18.39 -2.55 18.31
N GLU A 424 17.72 -2.40 19.46
CA GLU A 424 17.30 -3.50 20.32
C GLU A 424 15.93 -4.02 19.81
N GLY A 425 15.82 -5.32 19.47
CA GLY A 425 14.59 -5.91 18.94
C GLY A 425 13.44 -5.95 19.94
N LEU A 426 12.19 -5.92 19.46
CA LEU A 426 11.00 -5.85 20.32
C LEU A 426 10.84 -7.04 21.27
N GLU A 427 11.28 -8.23 20.86
CA GLU A 427 11.11 -9.46 21.65
C GLU A 427 11.92 -9.44 22.96
N LEU A 428 12.98 -8.63 23.00
CA LEU A 428 13.83 -8.47 24.19
C LEU A 428 13.28 -7.43 25.18
N LEU A 429 12.30 -6.62 24.77
CA LEU A 429 11.80 -5.50 25.54
C LEU A 429 10.62 -5.91 26.43
N SER A 430 10.69 -5.52 27.70
CA SER A 430 9.52 -5.53 28.57
C SER A 430 8.51 -4.45 28.14
N GLY A 431 7.22 -4.62 28.49
CA GLY A 431 6.19 -3.63 28.16
C GLY A 431 6.52 -2.23 28.69
N GLU A 432 7.15 -2.16 29.86
CA GLU A 432 7.57 -0.92 30.50
C GLU A 432 8.72 -0.21 29.76
N GLU A 433 9.55 -0.97 29.06
CA GLU A 433 10.70 -0.44 28.32
C GLU A 433 10.33 0.19 26.99
N LEU A 434 9.13 -0.07 26.46
CA LEU A 434 8.71 0.46 25.17
C LEU A 434 8.75 2.00 25.14
N HIS A 435 8.48 2.63 26.29
CA HIS A 435 8.35 4.07 26.41
C HIS A 435 9.23 4.69 27.50
N THR A 436 10.40 4.11 27.74
CA THR A 436 11.37 4.69 28.68
C THR A 436 11.82 6.08 28.23
N SER A 437 12.03 6.99 29.17
CA SER A 437 12.71 8.27 28.91
C SER A 437 14.08 8.01 28.30
N ASN A 438 14.49 8.84 27.32
CA ASN A 438 15.75 8.73 26.57
C ASN A 438 15.86 7.55 25.60
N SER A 439 14.73 7.05 25.11
CA SER A 439 14.74 6.00 24.12
C SER A 439 13.61 6.18 23.12
N PHE A 440 13.90 5.76 21.89
CA PHE A 440 13.05 6.10 20.77
C PHE A 440 12.75 4.84 19.95
N LEU A 441 11.53 4.79 19.40
CA LEU A 441 11.07 3.66 18.61
C LEU A 441 11.64 3.76 17.19
N VAL A 442 12.08 2.64 16.67
CA VAL A 442 12.56 2.55 15.30
C VAL A 442 11.46 1.90 14.48
N MET A 443 10.79 2.68 13.64
CA MET A 443 9.78 2.20 12.70
C MET A 443 10.39 2.06 11.29
N LEU A 444 9.92 1.15 10.46
CA LEU A 444 10.33 0.99 9.06
C LEU A 444 9.07 0.69 8.24
N ASN A 445 8.66 1.58 7.34
CA ASN A 445 7.40 1.46 6.58
C ASN A 445 6.18 1.22 7.47
N GLY A 446 6.22 1.82 8.66
CA GLY A 446 5.22 1.62 9.70
C GLY A 446 5.45 0.40 10.60
N LEU A 447 6.24 -0.60 10.21
CA LEU A 447 6.58 -1.73 11.08
C LEU A 447 7.52 -1.27 12.21
N ILE A 448 7.21 -1.60 13.46
CA ILE A 448 8.13 -1.32 14.57
C ILE A 448 9.21 -2.40 14.56
N LEU A 449 10.48 -2.01 14.42
CA LEU A 449 11.64 -2.92 14.44
C LEU A 449 12.25 -3.08 15.82
N GLY A 450 12.17 -2.03 16.65
CA GLY A 450 12.79 -2.03 17.94
C GLY A 450 12.96 -0.65 18.54
N LYS A 451 13.94 -0.53 19.43
CA LYS A 451 14.22 0.67 20.22
C LYS A 451 15.69 1.06 20.08
N HIS A 452 15.97 2.36 20.15
CA HIS A 452 17.33 2.88 20.15
C HIS A 452 17.49 4.01 21.17
N ARG A 453 18.58 3.98 21.96
CA ARG A 453 18.84 4.96 23.04
C ARG A 453 19.37 6.31 22.55
N ARG A 454 20.11 6.31 21.43
CA ARG A 454 20.75 7.53 20.86
C ARG A 454 20.26 7.83 19.43
N PRO A 455 19.04 8.35 19.25
CA PRO A 455 18.42 8.51 17.92
C PRO A 455 19.22 9.39 16.97
N GLN A 456 19.83 10.47 17.46
CA GLN A 456 20.59 11.40 16.62
C GLN A 456 21.86 10.74 16.05
N HIS A 457 22.57 9.96 16.86
CA HIS A 457 23.74 9.20 16.40
C HIS A 457 23.35 8.19 15.32
N PHE A 458 22.24 7.48 15.54
CA PHE A 458 21.69 6.53 14.58
C PHE A 458 21.32 7.21 13.24
N ALA A 459 20.60 8.33 13.28
CA ALA A 459 20.20 9.06 12.08
C ALA A 459 21.41 9.62 11.31
N ILE A 460 22.42 10.14 12.00
CA ILE A 460 23.65 10.63 11.37
C ILE A 460 24.42 9.47 10.73
N ALA A 461 24.52 8.33 11.40
CA ALA A 461 25.19 7.14 10.87
C ALA A 461 24.52 6.66 9.58
N LEU A 462 23.18 6.53 9.56
CA LEU A 462 22.45 6.09 8.37
C LEU A 462 22.58 7.09 7.21
N ARG A 463 22.52 8.40 7.49
CA ARG A 463 22.75 9.45 6.48
C ARG A 463 24.17 9.40 5.91
N LYS A 464 25.18 9.10 6.73
CA LYS A 464 26.56 8.92 6.25
C LYS A 464 26.69 7.70 5.33
N LEU A 465 26.06 6.58 5.71
CA LEU A 465 26.06 5.37 4.88
C LEU A 465 25.33 5.58 3.54
N ARG A 466 24.22 6.30 3.54
CA ARG A 466 23.50 6.71 2.32
C ARG A 466 24.37 7.60 1.42
N ARG A 467 25.01 8.62 1.98
CA ARG A 467 25.92 9.52 1.23
C ARG A 467 27.16 8.79 0.69
N ALA A 468 27.55 7.68 1.31
CA ALA A 468 28.63 6.82 0.82
C ALA A 468 28.16 5.76 -0.20
N GLY A 469 26.88 5.77 -0.59
CA GLY A 469 26.30 4.82 -1.55
C GLY A 469 26.17 3.38 -1.01
N LYS A 470 26.19 3.19 0.33
CA LYS A 470 26.01 1.86 0.95
C LYS A 470 24.55 1.51 1.22
N VAL A 471 23.69 2.52 1.25
CA VAL A 471 22.24 2.43 1.41
C VAL A 471 21.62 3.18 0.23
N GLY A 472 20.45 2.74 -0.23
CA GLY A 472 19.71 3.38 -1.33
C GLY A 472 19.55 4.88 -1.13
N GLU A 473 19.69 5.64 -2.21
CA GLU A 473 19.69 7.12 -2.19
C GLU A 473 18.35 7.69 -1.71
N PHE A 474 17.27 6.95 -1.91
CA PHE A 474 15.91 7.33 -1.54
C PHE A 474 15.53 6.99 -0.10
N VAL A 475 16.33 6.20 0.62
CA VAL A 475 16.06 5.88 2.03
C VAL A 475 16.13 7.15 2.86
N SER A 476 15.06 7.54 3.54
CA SER A 476 15.04 8.75 4.37
C SER A 476 15.11 8.46 5.85
N VAL A 477 15.59 9.42 6.63
CA VAL A 477 15.62 9.29 8.09
C VAL A 477 15.29 10.63 8.71
N PHE A 478 14.24 10.66 9.51
CA PHE A 478 13.94 11.79 10.36
C PHE A 478 13.79 11.39 11.81
N VAL A 479 14.08 12.34 12.70
CA VAL A 479 13.91 12.15 14.13
C VAL A 479 12.71 12.98 14.55
N ASN A 480 11.63 12.31 14.95
CA ASN A 480 10.48 12.97 15.55
C ASN A 480 10.71 13.10 17.05
N GLU A 481 10.88 14.33 17.54
CA GLU A 481 11.05 14.60 18.96
C GLU A 481 9.73 14.49 19.73
N LYS A 482 8.59 14.74 19.07
CA LYS A 482 7.25 14.61 19.69
C LYS A 482 6.78 13.16 19.76
N GLN A 483 7.07 12.37 18.73
CA GLN A 483 6.59 10.97 18.61
C GLN A 483 7.69 9.92 18.84
N PHE A 484 8.80 10.29 19.49
CA PHE A 484 9.93 9.42 19.81
C PHE A 484 10.36 8.49 18.64
N LEU A 485 10.96 9.09 17.60
CA LEU A 485 11.63 8.52 16.40
C LEU A 485 10.69 7.68 15.52
N GLN A 486 10.75 8.00 14.23
CA GLN A 486 10.15 7.20 13.19
C GLN A 486 11.19 7.17 12.08
N LEU A 487 11.74 5.99 11.84
CA LEU A 487 12.51 5.76 10.64
C LEU A 487 11.49 5.53 9.51
N TYR A 488 11.80 5.99 8.31
CA TYR A 488 11.01 5.67 7.13
C TYR A 488 11.96 5.02 6.15
N ASN A 489 11.71 3.78 5.73
CA ASN A 489 12.13 3.50 4.37
C ASN A 489 11.21 4.37 3.51
N LEU A 490 11.75 5.13 2.56
CA LEU A 490 10.87 5.86 1.64
C LEU A 490 10.44 4.91 0.51
N SER A 491 10.02 3.69 0.87
CA SER A 491 9.71 2.61 -0.08
C SER A 491 8.23 2.55 -0.46
N LEU A 492 7.47 3.62 -0.22
CA LEU A 492 6.08 3.77 -0.67
C LEU A 492 5.94 5.07 -1.47
N ALA A 493 6.39 5.09 -2.73
CA ALA A 493 6.22 6.17 -3.72
C ALA A 493 5.90 7.55 -3.11
N GLU A 494 6.84 8.04 -2.30
CA GLU A 494 6.80 9.36 -1.66
C GLU A 494 7.69 10.28 -2.52
N VAL A 495 7.26 11.52 -2.71
CA VAL A 495 8.00 12.46 -3.55
C VAL A 495 9.26 12.88 -2.78
N ALA A 496 10.43 12.56 -3.32
CA ALA A 496 11.70 12.94 -2.74
C ALA A 496 12.19 14.24 -3.41
N LEU A 497 12.58 15.23 -2.58
CA LEU A 497 13.42 16.34 -3.02
C LEU A 497 14.87 15.88 -3.00
N THR A 498 15.54 15.93 -4.16
CA THR A 498 16.99 15.81 -4.23
C THR A 498 17.61 17.03 -3.54
N ASP A 499 18.25 16.77 -2.39
CA ASP A 499 19.11 17.68 -1.60
C ASP A 499 18.66 19.15 -1.43
N VAL A 500 18.03 19.46 -0.29
CA VAL A 500 17.66 20.82 0.14
C VAL A 500 18.88 21.72 0.39
N SER A 501 20.09 21.14 0.47
CA SER A 501 21.33 21.90 0.71
C SER A 501 21.79 22.75 -0.50
N SER A 502 21.29 22.48 -1.70
CA SER A 502 21.62 23.22 -2.93
C SER A 502 20.54 24.21 -3.41
N VAL A 503 19.36 24.23 -2.78
CA VAL A 503 18.18 24.96 -3.31
C VAL A 503 18.11 26.42 -2.83
N THR A 504 19.00 26.86 -1.94
CA THR A 504 19.03 28.25 -1.45
C THR A 504 19.36 29.27 -2.56
N MET A 505 19.86 28.85 -3.73
CA MET A 505 20.12 29.74 -4.86
C MET A 505 18.92 30.03 -5.78
N CYS A 506 17.85 29.21 -5.77
CA CYS A 506 16.71 29.46 -6.68
C CYS A 506 15.68 30.46 -6.14
N ALA A 507 15.79 30.88 -4.88
CA ALA A 507 14.85 31.81 -4.23
C ALA A 507 14.91 33.26 -4.77
N GLN A 508 15.89 33.60 -5.62
CA GLN A 508 15.98 34.94 -6.23
C GLN A 508 15.24 35.07 -7.57
N LEU A 509 14.83 33.97 -8.22
CA LEU A 509 14.22 34.04 -9.57
C LEU A 509 12.68 33.99 -9.57
N SER A 510 12.05 33.56 -8.49
CA SER A 510 10.58 33.46 -8.39
C SER A 510 9.90 34.69 -7.75
N LEU A 511 10.66 35.69 -7.32
CA LEU A 511 10.15 36.98 -6.82
C LEU A 511 10.15 38.09 -7.90
N SER A 512 10.48 37.73 -9.14
CA SER A 512 10.49 38.62 -10.30
C SER A 512 9.64 38.06 -11.44
N CYS A 513 8.37 37.77 -11.15
CA CYS A 513 7.27 37.67 -12.12
C CYS A 513 5.97 38.15 -11.46
#